data_AF-A0A7K1URZ0-F1
#
_entry.id   AF-A0A7K1URZ0-F1
#
_cell.length_a   1.000
_cell.length_b   1.000
_cell.length_c   1.000
_cell.angle_alpha   90.00
_cell.angle_beta   90.00
_cell.angle_gamma   90.00
#
_symmetry.space_group_name_H-M   'P 1'
#
loop_
_entity.id
_entity.type
_entity.pdbx_description
1 polymer ?
#
loop_
_entity_poly.entity_id
_entity_poly.type
_entity_poly.pdbx_seq_one_letter_code
_entity_poly.pdbx_strand_id
1 'polypeptide(L)'
;MHEIVTARLDESYTHMLTGQRVTRERRFAFEVVAPPDCNHHNGDTICTDCAPGWQQDYEFADPFPFPRVRRVTVAELLAAGQLTAGTTLEMDNNTATTATITDTGGLMLADGRVFDNPSAAANAALNP
;
A
#
# COMPACT_ATOMS: atom_id res chain seq x y z
N MET A 1 19.85 0.34 22.26
CA MET A 1 19.51 -0.49 21.10
C MET A 1 18.19 0.02 20.60
N HIS A 2 18.14 0.57 19.39
CA HIS A 2 16.89 1.03 18.80
C HIS A 2 16.13 -0.21 18.29
N GLU A 3 14.82 -0.26 18.56
CA GLU A 3 13.98 -1.38 18.14
C GLU A 3 13.73 -1.28 16.62
N ILE A 4 13.94 -2.37 15.89
CA ILE A 4 13.77 -2.44 14.44
C ILE A 4 12.57 -3.34 14.14
N VAL A 5 11.64 -2.86 13.32
CA VAL A 5 10.49 -3.63 12.83
C VAL A 5 10.60 -3.86 11.32
N THR A 6 10.22 -5.05 10.86
CA THR A 6 10.21 -5.37 9.43
C THR A 6 8.79 -5.33 8.89
N ALA A 7 8.58 -4.56 7.83
CA ALA A 7 7.31 -4.46 7.10
C ALA A 7 7.43 -5.09 5.71
N ARG A 8 6.33 -5.68 5.23
CA ARG A 8 6.24 -6.31 3.92
C ARG A 8 5.13 -5.63 3.12
N LEU A 9 5.46 -5.22 1.89
CA LEU A 9 4.51 -4.72 0.91
C LEU A 9 4.32 -5.77 -0.17
N ASP A 10 3.09 -6.25 -0.34
CA ASP A 10 2.72 -7.09 -1.47
C ASP A 10 2.61 -6.23 -2.74
N GLU A 11 3.58 -6.38 -3.64
CA GLU A 11 3.65 -5.71 -4.94
C GLU A 11 3.17 -6.62 -6.08
N SER A 12 2.48 -7.70 -5.75
CA SER A 12 1.90 -8.60 -6.75
C SER A 12 0.82 -7.89 -7.56
N TYR A 13 0.76 -8.22 -8.84
CA TYR A 13 -0.24 -7.66 -9.75
C TYR A 13 -0.68 -8.69 -10.78
N THR A 14 -1.87 -8.48 -11.32
CA THR A 14 -2.41 -9.23 -12.45
C THR A 14 -2.38 -8.35 -13.69
N HIS A 15 -1.86 -8.85 -14.81
CA HIS A 15 -1.87 -8.12 -16.07
C HIS A 15 -3.19 -8.36 -16.81
N MET A 16 -4.00 -7.32 -17.00
CA MET A 16 -5.39 -7.48 -17.48
C MET A 16 -5.51 -8.10 -18.87
N LEU A 17 -4.58 -7.78 -19.77
CA LEU A 17 -4.61 -8.30 -21.14
C LEU A 17 -4.27 -9.79 -21.23
N THR A 18 -3.45 -10.31 -20.31
CA THR A 18 -2.93 -11.68 -20.37
C THR A 18 -3.47 -12.59 -19.27
N GLY A 19 -4.09 -12.01 -18.23
CA GLY A 19 -4.49 -12.71 -17.01
C GLY A 19 -3.31 -13.20 -16.16
N GLN A 20 -2.07 -12.87 -16.53
CA GLN A 20 -0.89 -13.36 -15.81
C GLN A 20 -0.80 -12.69 -14.44
N ARG A 21 -0.70 -13.50 -13.38
CA ARG A 21 -0.33 -13.03 -12.05
C ARG A 21 1.19 -13.02 -11.91
N VAL A 22 1.75 -11.87 -11.55
CA VAL A 22 3.13 -11.72 -11.11
C VAL A 22 3.12 -11.58 -9.60
N THR A 23 3.93 -12.39 -8.90
CA THR A 23 4.06 -12.32 -7.44
C THR A 23 5.33 -11.59 -7.08
N ARG A 24 5.23 -10.55 -6.24
CA ARG A 24 6.37 -9.74 -5.82
C ARG A 24 6.14 -9.21 -4.41
N GLU A 25 7.17 -9.23 -3.57
CA GLU A 25 7.16 -8.66 -2.22
C GLU A 25 8.33 -7.70 -2.07
N ARG A 26 8.11 -6.57 -1.41
CA ARG A 26 9.16 -5.64 -0.98
C ARG A 26 9.21 -5.60 0.53
N ARG A 27 10.41 -5.56 1.10
CA ARG A 27 10.64 -5.49 2.55
C ARG A 27 11.27 -4.17 2.94
N PHE A 28 10.84 -3.66 4.09
CA PHE A 28 11.34 -2.44 4.70
C PHE A 28 11.71 -2.74 6.15
N ALA A 29 12.80 -2.14 6.63
CA ALA A 29 13.20 -2.19 8.02
C ALA A 29 13.09 -0.77 8.58
N PHE A 30 12.24 -0.58 9.58
CA PHE A 30 12.02 0.71 10.22
C PHE A 30 12.62 0.71 11.61
N GLU A 31 13.30 1.79 11.95
CA GLU A 31 13.63 2.09 13.33
C GLU A 31 12.42 2.71 14.06
N VAL A 32 12.10 2.17 15.23
CA VAL A 32 11.03 2.68 16.09
C VAL A 32 11.51 3.93 16.84
N VAL A 33 10.81 5.04 16.61
CA VAL A 33 11.09 6.35 17.23
C VAL A 33 9.84 6.93 17.89
N ALA A 34 10.05 7.89 18.79
CA ALA A 34 8.95 8.65 19.37
C ALA A 34 8.44 9.70 18.35
N PRO A 35 7.14 10.03 18.35
CA PRO A 35 6.66 11.20 17.64
C PRO A 35 7.30 12.50 18.18
N PRO A 36 7.52 13.53 17.34
CA PRO A 36 7.19 13.61 15.91
C PRO A 36 8.36 13.19 15.00
N ASP A 37 9.42 12.58 15.54
CA ASP A 37 10.71 12.45 14.87
C ASP A 37 10.76 11.37 13.76
N CYS A 38 9.61 10.85 13.34
CA CYS A 38 9.53 9.86 12.27
C CYS A 38 9.67 10.49 10.89
N ASN A 39 10.57 9.93 10.09
CA ASN A 39 10.66 10.11 8.64
C ASN A 39 10.30 8.80 7.94
N HIS A 40 9.02 8.65 7.63
CA HIS A 40 8.49 7.46 7.00
C HIS A 40 8.46 7.57 5.45
N HIS A 41 8.72 8.75 4.87
CA HIS A 41 8.68 8.93 3.40
C HIS A 41 9.72 8.07 2.67
N ASN A 42 10.81 7.70 3.35
CA ASN A 42 11.90 6.90 2.78
C ASN A 42 12.04 5.49 3.36
N GLY A 43 11.14 5.06 4.25
CA GLY A 43 11.28 3.75 4.87
C GLY A 43 12.23 3.69 6.07
N ASP A 44 12.64 4.83 6.63
CA ASP A 44 13.73 4.89 7.63
C ASP A 44 13.23 4.65 9.07
N THR A 45 12.17 5.35 9.48
CA THR A 45 11.69 5.33 10.87
C THR A 45 10.16 5.28 10.95
N ILE A 46 9.63 4.73 12.04
CA ILE A 46 8.19 4.60 12.31
C ILE A 46 7.90 4.97 13.77
N CYS A 47 6.73 5.58 14.01
CA CYS A 47 6.27 5.94 15.35
C CYS A 47 4.83 5.43 15.59
N THR A 48 4.37 5.59 16.84
CA THR A 48 3.03 5.14 17.25
C THR A 48 1.88 5.86 16.52
N ASP A 49 2.08 7.09 16.05
CA ASP A 49 1.03 7.87 15.37
C ASP A 49 0.88 7.45 13.90
N CYS A 50 1.98 7.06 13.26
CA CYS A 50 2.00 6.66 11.85
C CYS A 50 1.72 5.16 11.65
N ALA A 51 2.04 4.33 12.64
CA ALA A 51 1.89 2.87 12.54
C ALA A 51 0.48 2.40 12.11
N PRO A 52 -0.64 3.00 12.57
CA PRO A 52 -1.97 2.63 12.08
C PRO A 52 -2.18 2.83 10.58
N GLY A 53 -1.63 3.92 10.01
CA GLY A 53 -1.72 4.20 8.57
C GLY A 53 -0.90 3.22 7.75
N TRP A 54 0.33 2.93 8.18
CA TRP A 54 1.21 1.97 7.51
C TRP A 54 0.63 0.55 7.48
N GLN A 55 -0.06 0.13 8.54
CA GLN A 55 -0.71 -1.17 8.58
C GLN A 55 -1.85 -1.35 7.55
N GLN A 56 -2.32 -0.27 6.91
CA GLN A 56 -3.32 -0.37 5.83
C GLN A 56 -2.74 -0.99 4.55
N ASP A 57 -1.43 -0.85 4.33
CA ASP A 57 -0.77 -1.33 3.12
C ASP A 57 0.35 -2.33 3.41
N TYR A 58 0.95 -2.27 4.59
CA TYR A 58 2.13 -3.05 4.95
C TYR A 58 1.82 -4.06 6.05
N GLU A 59 2.33 -5.27 5.88
CA GLU A 59 2.26 -6.32 6.89
C GLU A 59 3.54 -6.30 7.75
N PHE A 60 3.41 -6.00 9.04
CA PHE A 60 4.53 -5.99 9.97
C PHE A 60 4.70 -7.34 10.66
N ALA A 61 5.93 -7.86 10.68
CA ALA A 61 6.27 -9.09 11.40
C ALA A 61 6.14 -8.90 12.93
N ASP A 62 5.85 -10.00 13.64
CA ASP A 62 5.87 -10.02 15.10
C ASP A 62 7.29 -10.26 15.65
N PRO A 63 7.62 -9.73 16.84
CA PRO A 63 6.79 -8.83 17.65
C PRO A 63 6.71 -7.43 17.03
N PHE A 64 5.50 -6.84 17.06
CA PHE A 64 5.27 -5.46 16.64
C PHE A 64 4.84 -4.62 17.86
N PRO A 65 5.52 -3.51 18.16
CA PRO A 65 5.34 -2.79 19.43
C PRO A 65 4.08 -1.92 19.50
N PHE A 66 3.33 -1.79 18.41
CA PHE A 66 2.14 -0.94 18.33
C PHE A 66 0.85 -1.77 18.23
N PRO A 67 -0.31 -1.20 18.63
CA PRO A 67 -1.59 -1.86 18.45
C PRO A 67 -1.83 -2.26 16.99
N ARG A 68 -2.27 -3.49 16.80
CA ARG A 68 -2.68 -4.00 15.48
C ARG A 68 -3.97 -3.32 15.04
N VAL A 69 -4.03 -2.88 13.79
CA VAL A 69 -5.26 -2.38 13.18
C VAL A 69 -5.70 -3.27 12.04
N ARG A 70 -7.01 -3.32 11.79
CA ARG A 70 -7.57 -4.01 10.64
C ARG A 70 -7.24 -3.21 9.38
N ARG A 71 -6.76 -3.92 8.36
CA ARG A 71 -6.62 -3.41 6.99
C ARG A 71 -7.99 -3.31 6.33
N VAL A 72 -8.27 -2.17 5.70
CA VAL A 72 -9.43 -1.96 4.83
C VAL A 72 -8.98 -2.02 3.38
N THR A 73 -9.62 -2.86 2.58
CA THR A 73 -9.29 -3.07 1.16
C THR A 73 -10.18 -2.22 0.25
N VAL A 74 -9.71 -1.96 -0.98
CA VAL A 74 -10.52 -1.30 -2.02
C VAL A 74 -11.78 -2.10 -2.34
N ALA A 75 -11.69 -3.44 -2.35
CA ALA A 75 -12.84 -4.32 -2.52
C ALA A 75 -13.92 -4.14 -1.43
N GLU A 76 -13.53 -3.95 -0.17
CA GLU A 76 -14.48 -3.68 0.91
C GLU A 76 -15.13 -2.30 0.76
N LEU A 77 -14.37 -1.28 0.37
CA LEU A 77 -14.90 0.07 0.12
C LEU A 77 -15.87 0.08 -1.07
N LEU A 78 -15.60 -0.69 -2.12
CA LEU A 78 -16.54 -0.92 -3.23
C LEU A 78 -17.81 -1.61 -2.75
N ALA A 79 -17.69 -2.70 -2.00
CA ALA A 79 -18.83 -3.45 -1.49
C ALA A 79 -19.71 -2.60 -0.56
N ALA A 80 -19.09 -1.66 0.18
CA ALA A 80 -19.79 -0.69 1.02
C ALA A 80 -20.40 0.49 0.24
N GLY A 81 -20.19 0.58 -1.09
CA GLY A 81 -20.65 1.70 -1.92
C GLY A 81 -19.92 3.01 -1.65
N GLN A 82 -18.76 2.97 -1.00
CA GLN A 82 -17.93 4.14 -0.69
C GLN A 82 -16.98 4.49 -1.84
N LEU A 83 -16.73 3.52 -2.72
CA LEU A 83 -16.03 3.70 -3.99
C LEU A 83 -16.90 3.20 -5.14
N THR A 84 -16.62 3.68 -6.34
CA THR A 84 -17.31 3.29 -7.57
C THR A 84 -16.31 2.70 -8.56
N ALA A 85 -16.64 1.54 -9.12
CA ALA A 85 -15.83 0.94 -10.17
C ALA A 85 -15.77 1.85 -11.41
N GLY A 86 -14.61 1.89 -12.08
CA GLY A 86 -14.34 2.78 -13.19
C GLY A 86 -13.95 4.20 -12.78
N THR A 87 -14.04 4.56 -11.50
CA THR A 87 -13.49 5.83 -11.01
C THR A 87 -11.97 5.80 -11.07
N THR A 88 -11.39 6.86 -11.62
CA THR A 88 -9.95 7.09 -11.60
C THR A 88 -9.59 7.89 -10.35
N LEU A 89 -8.69 7.32 -9.54
CA LEU A 89 -8.12 7.95 -8.36
C LEU A 89 -6.76 8.55 -8.70
N GLU A 90 -6.48 9.73 -8.15
CA GLU A 90 -5.11 10.25 -8.06
C GLU A 90 -4.43 9.59 -6.85
N MET A 91 -3.32 8.90 -7.11
CA MET A 91 -2.60 8.11 -6.12
C MET A 91 -1.61 8.98 -5.32
N ASP A 92 -1.14 10.07 -5.93
CA ASP A 92 -0.24 11.04 -5.32
C ASP A 92 -0.42 12.40 -6.00
N ASN A 93 -0.79 13.39 -5.18
CA ASN A 93 -1.07 14.77 -5.58
C ASN A 93 0.12 15.48 -6.27
N ASN A 94 1.33 14.92 -6.19
CA ASN A 94 2.55 15.54 -6.72
C ASN A 94 3.07 14.89 -8.01
N THR A 95 2.52 13.76 -8.44
CA THR A 95 3.11 12.97 -9.53
C THR A 95 2.16 12.69 -10.68
N ALA A 96 0.93 13.23 -10.64
CA ALA A 96 -0.14 12.96 -11.62
C ALA A 96 -0.43 11.46 -11.82
N THR A 97 0.00 10.65 -10.85
CA THR A 97 -0.13 9.20 -10.88
C THR A 97 -1.58 8.84 -10.64
N THR A 98 -2.18 8.07 -11.55
CA THR A 98 -3.58 7.67 -11.44
C THR A 98 -3.77 6.16 -11.55
N ALA A 99 -4.82 5.66 -10.91
CA ALA A 99 -5.29 4.29 -11.05
C ALA A 99 -6.81 4.24 -11.17
N THR A 100 -7.33 3.36 -12.02
CA THR A 100 -8.77 3.14 -12.17
C THR A 100 -9.20 1.96 -11.29
N ILE A 101 -10.26 2.16 -10.50
CA ILE A 101 -10.80 1.10 -9.64
C ILE A 101 -11.48 0.04 -10.52
N THR A 102 -11.11 -1.23 -10.38
CA THR A 102 -11.77 -2.34 -11.07
C THR A 102 -13.07 -2.73 -10.36
N ASP A 103 -13.97 -3.42 -11.06
CA ASP A 103 -15.19 -4.02 -10.49
C ASP A 103 -14.93 -5.04 -9.37
N THR A 104 -13.73 -5.62 -9.37
CA THR A 104 -13.24 -6.61 -8.41
C THR A 104 -12.51 -5.99 -7.21
N GLY A 105 -12.33 -4.67 -7.18
CA GLY A 105 -11.64 -4.00 -6.07
C GLY A 105 -10.13 -3.95 -6.18
N GLY A 106 -9.60 -4.11 -7.38
CA GLY A 106 -8.21 -3.80 -7.70
C GLY A 106 -8.04 -2.36 -8.19
N LEU A 107 -6.79 -1.95 -8.30
CA LEU A 107 -6.35 -0.66 -8.82
C LEU A 107 -5.58 -0.89 -10.12
N MET A 108 -6.16 -0.48 -11.24
CA MET A 108 -5.61 -0.64 -12.58
C MET A 108 -4.80 0.59 -12.99
N LEU A 109 -3.52 0.39 -13.31
CA LEU A 109 -2.67 1.39 -13.92
C LEU A 109 -2.92 1.49 -15.44
N ALA A 110 -2.47 2.59 -16.05
CA ALA A 110 -2.63 2.83 -17.49
C ALA A 110 -1.94 1.77 -18.38
N ASP A 111 -0.94 1.07 -17.85
CA ASP A 111 -0.24 -0.03 -18.53
C ASP A 111 -0.96 -1.39 -18.44
N GLY A 112 -2.10 -1.45 -17.74
CA GLY A 112 -2.94 -2.64 -17.61
C GLY A 112 -2.57 -3.57 -16.45
N ARG A 113 -1.60 -3.20 -15.60
CA ARG A 113 -1.36 -3.92 -14.33
C ARG A 113 -2.43 -3.57 -13.30
N VAL A 114 -2.97 -4.58 -12.62
CA VAL A 114 -3.96 -4.43 -11.55
C VAL A 114 -3.39 -4.92 -10.23
N PHE A 115 -3.38 -4.04 -9.25
CA PHE A 115 -2.86 -4.28 -7.91
C PHE A 115 -3.98 -4.35 -6.88
N ASP A 116 -3.81 -5.20 -5.87
CA ASP A 116 -4.75 -5.31 -4.73
C ASP A 116 -4.36 -4.38 -3.56
N ASN A 117 -3.23 -3.68 -3.70
CA ASN A 117 -2.63 -2.84 -2.66
C ASN A 117 -2.40 -1.41 -3.19
N PRO A 118 -2.99 -0.37 -2.56
CA PRO A 118 -2.81 1.03 -2.94
C PRO A 118 -1.35 1.50 -2.98
N SER A 119 -0.57 1.26 -1.93
CA SER A 119 0.85 1.64 -1.90
C SER A 119 1.66 0.94 -3.00
N ALA A 120 1.34 -0.33 -3.33
CA ALA A 120 1.99 -1.03 -4.42
C ALA A 120 1.66 -0.41 -5.79
N ALA A 121 0.38 -0.09 -6.04
CA ALA A 121 -0.05 0.58 -7.25
C ALA A 121 0.65 1.94 -7.41
N ALA A 122 0.72 2.74 -6.34
CA ALA A 122 1.40 4.02 -6.33
C ALA A 122 2.90 3.87 -6.64
N ASN A 123 3.59 2.97 -5.94
CA ASN A 123 5.03 2.71 -6.14
C ASN A 123 5.35 2.25 -7.56
N ALA A 124 4.52 1.36 -8.12
CA ALA A 124 4.67 0.82 -9.47
C ALA A 124 4.41 1.86 -10.56
N ALA A 125 3.55 2.85 -10.30
CA ALA A 125 3.28 3.90 -11.25
C ALA A 125 4.33 5.03 -11.19
N LEU A 126 4.96 5.25 -10.03
CA LEU A 126 6.13 6.13 -9.89
C LEU A 126 7.39 5.54 -10.53
N ASN A 127 7.51 4.21 -10.54
CA ASN A 127 8.63 3.47 -11.12
C ASN A 127 8.12 2.42 -12.13
N PRO A 128 7.62 2.86 -13.30
CA PRO A 128 6.95 2.00 -14.27
C PRO A 128 7.84 0.88 -14.83
#